data_AF-F3AV74-F1
#
_entry.id   AF-F3AV74-F1
#
_cell.length_a   1.000
_cell.length_b   1.000
_cell.length_c   1.000
_cell.angle_alpha   90.00
_cell.angle_beta   90.00
_cell.angle_gamma   90.00
#
_symmetry.space_group_name_H-M   'P 1'
#
loop_
_entity.id
_entity.type
_entity.pdbx_description
1 polymer ?
#
loop_
_entity_poly.entity_id
_entity_poly.type
_entity_poly.pdbx_seq_one_letter_code
_entity_poly.pdbx_strand_id
1 'polypeptide(L)'
;METAIIIFHIHKEHRTVDLEVPLDLTAKELAAALNEAYGLGVDLSDINNCYLKAQNPIMLLKGNRTLKEFGVRNGTIISMAE
;
A
#
# COMPACT_ATOMS: atom_id res chain seq x y z
N MET A 1 -5.85 -7.00 17.17
CA MET A 1 -5.76 -6.48 15.79
C MET A 1 -4.54 -7.12 15.17
N GLU A 2 -4.67 -7.74 14.00
CA GLU A 2 -3.55 -8.43 13.35
C GLU A 2 -2.82 -7.43 12.46
N THR A 3 -1.50 -7.31 12.60
CA THR A 3 -0.66 -6.36 11.86
C THR A 3 0.39 -7.08 11.04
N ALA A 4 0.96 -6.38 10.06
CA ALA A 4 2.14 -6.83 9.34
C ALA A 4 3.13 -5.69 9.15
N ILE A 5 4.43 -6.01 9.18
CA ILE A 5 5.50 -5.08 8.82
C ILE A 5 5.74 -5.20 7.32
N ILE A 6 5.33 -4.18 6.57
CA ILE A 6 5.54 -4.09 5.11
C ILE A 6 6.72 -3.17 4.81
N ILE A 7 7.31 -3.35 3.62
CA ILE A 7 8.35 -2.46 3.11
C ILE A 7 7.70 -1.56 2.07
N PHE A 8 7.55 -0.28 2.36
CA PHE A 8 6.98 0.68 1.41
C PHE A 8 8.10 1.37 0.62
N HIS A 9 8.07 1.24 -0.71
CA HIS A 9 9.02 1.86 -1.61
C HIS A 9 8.42 3.14 -2.20
N ILE A 10 9.07 4.28 -1.91
CA ILE A 10 8.71 5.61 -2.41
C ILE A 10 9.63 5.94 -3.59
N HIS A 11 9.14 5.71 -4.81
CA HIS A 11 9.93 5.86 -6.04
C HIS A 11 10.54 7.25 -6.20
N LYS A 12 9.75 8.32 -5.97
CA LYS A 12 10.18 9.72 -6.09
C LYS A 12 11.39 10.08 -5.22
N GLU A 13 11.55 9.38 -4.10
CA GLU A 13 12.60 9.65 -3.12
C GLU A 13 13.70 8.59 -3.10
N HIS A 14 13.59 7.55 -3.94
CA HIS A 14 14.48 6.38 -3.95
C HIS A 14 14.73 5.79 -2.55
N ARG A 15 13.71 5.80 -1.69
CA ARG A 15 13.79 5.32 -0.31
C ARG A 15 12.77 4.24 -0.03
N THR A 16 13.12 3.35 0.90
CA THR A 16 12.24 2.35 1.46
C THR A 16 12.06 2.59 2.95
N VAL A 17 10.85 2.38 3.44
CA VAL A 17 10.50 2.54 4.86
C VAL A 17 9.69 1.34 5.32
N ASP A 18 10.02 0.83 6.50
CA ASP A 18 9.27 -0.26 7.13
C ASP A 18 8.06 0.33 7.86
N LEU A 19 6.88 -0.24 7.61
CA LEU A 19 5.61 0.23 8.19
C LEU A 19 4.87 -0.94 8.81
N GLU A 20 4.50 -0.79 10.08
CA GLU A 20 3.52 -1.67 10.70
C GLU A 20 2.11 -1.21 10.31
N VAL A 21 1.37 -2.08 9.61
CA VAL A 21 0.02 -1.77 9.12
C VAL A 21 -1.01 -2.79 9.64
N PRO A 22 -2.22 -2.36 10.04
CA PRO A 22 -3.33 -3.26 10.33
C PRO A 22 -3.76 -4.02 9.06
N LEU A 23 -3.92 -5.34 9.17
CA LEU A 23 -4.29 -6.18 8.02
C LEU A 23 -5.77 -6.07 7.62
N ASP A 24 -6.61 -5.49 8.47
CA ASP A 24 -8.02 -5.19 8.22
C ASP A 24 -8.25 -3.91 7.41
N LEU A 25 -7.21 -3.10 7.17
CA LEU A 25 -7.28 -1.99 6.23
C LEU A 25 -7.58 -2.49 4.82
N THR A 26 -8.38 -1.74 4.08
CA THR A 26 -8.55 -1.92 2.65
C THR A 26 -7.36 -1.35 1.87
N ALA A 27 -7.15 -1.85 0.65
CA ALA A 27 -6.13 -1.29 -0.24
C ALA A 27 -6.35 0.21 -0.50
N LYS A 28 -7.62 0.64 -0.58
CA LYS A 28 -7.99 2.06 -0.73
C LYS A 28 -7.58 2.90 0.48
N GLU A 29 -7.86 2.42 1.69
CA GLU A 29 -7.49 3.14 2.92
C GLU A 29 -5.97 3.24 3.07
N LEU A 30 -5.24 2.15 2.80
CA LEU A 30 -3.78 2.17 2.83
C LEU A 30 -3.22 3.16 1.79
N ALA A 31 -3.73 3.16 0.56
CA ALA A 31 -3.28 4.08 -0.48
C ALA A 31 -3.53 5.55 -0.09
N ALA A 32 -4.69 5.86 0.48
CA ALA A 32 -5.02 7.20 0.95
C ALA A 32 -4.08 7.65 2.09
N ALA A 33 -3.88 6.79 3.09
CA ALA A 33 -3.00 7.07 4.22
C ALA A 33 -1.54 7.31 3.79
N LEU A 34 -1.02 6.51 2.86
CA LEU A 34 0.34 6.67 2.34
C LEU A 34 0.48 7.96 1.52
N ASN A 35 -0.53 8.29 0.71
CA ASN A 35 -0.54 9.52 -0.08
C ASN A 35 -0.52 10.77 0.80
N GLU A 36 -1.30 10.77 1.89
CA GLU A 36 -1.35 11.85 2.87
C GLU A 36 -0.04 11.94 3.67
N ALA A 37 0.43 10.81 4.24
CA ALA A 37 1.60 10.77 5.12
C ALA A 37 2.90 11.17 4.40
N TYR A 38 3.04 10.81 3.12
CA TYR A 38 4.24 11.07 2.33
C TYR A 38 4.07 12.16 1.27
N GLY A 39 2.91 12.83 1.21
CA GLY A 39 2.65 13.90 0.24
C GLY A 39 2.87 13.48 -1.21
N LEU A 40 2.46 12.25 -1.58
CA LEU A 40 2.82 11.64 -2.86
C LEU A 40 2.16 12.33 -4.06
N GLY A 41 1.07 13.06 -3.82
CA GLY A 41 0.34 13.85 -4.81
C GLY A 41 -0.50 13.03 -5.77
N VAL A 42 -0.90 11.81 -5.36
CA VAL A 42 -1.80 10.95 -6.12
C VAL A 42 -3.22 11.51 -6.01
N ASP A 43 -3.91 11.65 -7.14
CA ASP A 43 -5.32 12.03 -7.17
C ASP A 43 -6.19 10.84 -6.73
N LEU A 44 -6.68 10.90 -5.49
CA LEU A 44 -7.51 9.85 -4.91
C LEU A 44 -8.97 9.89 -5.40
N SER A 45 -9.36 10.92 -6.16
CA SER A 45 -10.71 11.05 -6.70
C SER A 45 -10.93 10.15 -7.93
N ASP A 46 -9.85 9.83 -8.66
CA ASP A 46 -9.88 8.81 -9.70
C ASP A 46 -9.58 7.42 -9.10
N ILE A 47 -10.65 6.65 -8.89
CA ILE A 47 -10.57 5.29 -8.35
C ILE A 47 -9.76 4.35 -9.24
N ASN A 48 -9.51 4.72 -10.51
CA ASN A 48 -8.65 3.99 -11.42
C ASN A 48 -7.16 4.23 -11.19
N ASN A 49 -6.78 5.20 -10.35
CA ASN A 49 -5.38 5.52 -10.05
C ASN A 49 -4.97 5.13 -8.62
N CYS A 50 -5.92 4.69 -7.79
CA CYS A 50 -5.67 4.26 -6.40
C CYS A 50 -5.30 2.77 -6.31
N TYR A 51 -4.14 2.41 -6.85
CA TYR A 51 -3.62 1.05 -6.77
C TYR A 51 -2.25 1.00 -6.08
N LEU A 52 -2.02 -0.09 -5.35
CA LEU A 52 -0.71 -0.42 -4.78
C LEU A 52 -0.18 -1.67 -5.49
N LYS A 53 1.09 -1.63 -5.90
CA LYS A 53 1.80 -2.78 -6.47
C LYS A 53 2.56 -3.46 -5.34
N ALA A 54 2.34 -4.76 -5.15
CA ALA A 54 3.16 -5.59 -4.27
C ALA A 54 4.18 -6.40 -5.10
N GLN A 55 5.40 -6.56 -4.62
CA GLN A 55 6.47 -7.28 -5.35
C GLN A 55 6.93 -8.60 -4.73
N ASN A 56 6.41 -8.99 -3.56
CA ASN A 56 6.67 -10.31 -2.98
C ASN A 56 5.55 -10.66 -1.98
N PRO A 57 4.49 -11.37 -2.41
CA PRO A 57 4.20 -11.83 -3.78
C PRO A 57 3.84 -10.70 -4.76
N ILE A 58 3.90 -10.96 -6.07
CA ILE A 58 3.46 -10.01 -7.10
C ILE A 58 1.93 -9.90 -7.07
N MET A 59 1.43 -8.70 -6.78
CA MET A 59 -0.02 -8.46 -6.67
C MET A 59 -0.38 -7.01 -6.97
N LEU A 60 -1.60 -6.78 -7.46
CA LEU A 60 -2.22 -5.47 -7.53
C LEU A 60 -3.28 -5.36 -6.43
N LEU A 61 -3.02 -4.52 -5.44
CA LEU A 61 -3.97 -4.24 -4.35
C LEU A 61 -4.87 -3.08 -4.78
N LYS A 62 -6.19 -3.31 -4.79
CA LYS A 62 -7.16 -2.30 -5.21
C LYS A 62 -8.51 -2.43 -4.53
N GLY A 63 -9.18 -1.27 -4.40
CA GLY A 63 -10.56 -1.18 -3.94
C GLY A 63 -10.72 -1.54 -2.46
N ASN A 64 -11.87 -2.15 -2.15
CA ASN A 64 -12.36 -2.34 -0.79
C ASN A 64 -11.99 -3.69 -0.16
N ARG A 65 -11.10 -4.47 -0.80
CA ARG A 65 -10.58 -5.70 -0.21
C ARG A 65 -9.48 -5.37 0.79
N THR A 66 -9.48 -6.10 1.89
CA THR A 66 -8.53 -5.94 2.99
C THR A 66 -7.14 -6.48 2.63
N LEU A 67 -6.10 -5.96 3.28
CA LEU A 67 -4.73 -6.47 3.13
C LEU A 67 -4.65 -7.96 3.49
N LYS A 68 -5.44 -8.41 4.48
CA LYS A 68 -5.58 -9.82 4.85
C LYS A 68 -6.13 -10.67 3.71
N GLU A 69 -7.16 -10.22 3.01
CA GLU A 69 -7.73 -10.93 1.86
C GLU A 69 -6.77 -11.01 0.67
N PHE A 70 -5.81 -10.09 0.59
CA PHE A 70 -4.71 -10.13 -0.37
C PHE A 70 -3.53 -10.98 0.11
N GLY A 71 -3.53 -11.46 1.36
CA GLY A 71 -2.42 -12.24 1.91
C GLY A 71 -1.14 -11.43 2.15
N VAL A 72 -1.29 -10.12 2.40
CA VAL A 72 -0.19 -9.27 2.85
C VAL A 72 0.35 -9.80 4.18
N ARG A 73 1.67 -9.82 4.31
CA ARG A 73 2.39 -10.39 5.46
C ARG A 73 3.70 -9.65 5.67
N ASN A 74 4.40 -10.02 6.74
CA ASN A 74 5.71 -9.46 7.04
C ASN A 74 6.66 -9.59 5.84
N GLY A 75 7.32 -8.49 5.48
CA GLY A 75 8.24 -8.41 4.34
C GLY A 75 7.58 -8.24 2.98
N THR A 76 6.25 -8.10 2.90
CA THR A 76 5.61 -7.70 1.64
C THR A 76 6.10 -6.32 1.24
N ILE A 77 6.67 -6.23 0.03
CA ILE A 77 7.13 -4.96 -0.55
C ILE A 77 5.98 -4.34 -1.31
N ILE A 78 5.63 -3.09 -1.01
CA ILE A 78 4.53 -2.35 -1.64
C ILE A 78 5.05 -1.01 -2.19
N SER A 79 4.52 -0.56 -3.33
CA SER A 79 4.70 0.80 -3.82
C SER A 79 3.37 1.34 -4.38
N MET A 80 3.25 2.66 -4.49
CA MET A 80 2.16 3.24 -5.31
C MET A 80 2.32 2.77 -6.77
N ALA A 81 1.19 2.53 -7.44
CA ALA A 81 1.19 2.36 -8.87
C ALA A 81 1.41 3.72 -9.55
N GLU A 82 2.57 3.90 -10.16
CA GLU A 82 2.76 4.85 -11.27
C GLU A 82 1.99 4.40 -12.50
#